data_AF-A0A9X0L3H7-F1
#
_entry.id   AF-A0A9X0L3H7-F1
#
_cell.length_a   1.000
_cell.length_b   1.000
_cell.length_c   1.000
_cell.angle_alpha   90.00
_cell.angle_beta   90.00
_cell.angle_gamma   90.00
#
_symmetry.space_group_name_H-M   'P 1'
#
loop_
_entity.id
_entity.type
_entity.pdbx_description
1 polymer ?
#
loop_
_entity_poly.entity_id
_entity_poly.type
_entity_poly.pdbx_seq_one_letter_code
_entity_poly.pdbx_strand_id
1 'polypeptide(L)'
;MQIARRFLFAVLSGEYDKAYQMLAPEVKAGVSPARFRVAAEPIYLQGQQRGARIDLYRLGLRIGENDQVRWFYAFTFKSDSLVKAPQQLDVSFRDSAATGVLEFRMVPAVAESSSASPR
;
A
#
# COMPACT_ATOMS: atom_id res chain seq x y z
N MET A 1 1.08 1.16 12.27
CA MET A 1 0.44 2.27 11.51
C MET A 1 1.46 3.31 11.03
N GLN A 2 2.27 3.91 11.92
CA GLN A 2 3.15 5.04 11.55
C GLN A 2 4.11 4.72 10.38
N ILE A 3 4.69 3.52 10.36
CA ILE A 3 5.62 3.11 9.30
C ILE A 3 4.92 3.04 7.94
N ALA A 4 3.72 2.46 7.86
CA ALA A 4 2.94 2.38 6.63
C ALA A 4 2.64 3.77 6.02
N ARG A 5 2.22 4.70 6.87
CA ARG A 5 1.94 6.09 6.46
C ARG A 5 3.23 6.81 6.02
N ARG A 6 4.33 6.67 6.77
CA ARG A 6 5.62 7.26 6.41
C ARG A 6 6.16 6.69 5.09
N PHE A 7 6.03 5.38 4.89
CA PHE A 7 6.37 4.71 3.64
C PHE A 7 5.60 5.30 2.46
N LEU A 8 4.26 5.38 2.57
CA LEU A 8 3.44 5.94 1.49
C LEU A 8 3.75 7.42 1.24
N PHE A 9 3.97 8.23 2.29
CA PHE A 9 4.39 9.62 2.08
C PHE A 9 5.70 9.72 1.30
N ALA A 10 6.70 8.90 1.64
CA ALA A 10 7.96 8.90 0.90
C ALA A 10 7.76 8.50 -0.57
N VAL A 11 6.91 7.50 -0.86
CA VAL A 11 6.57 7.11 -2.24
C VAL A 11 5.85 8.23 -2.98
N LEU A 12 4.82 8.83 -2.37
CA LEU A 12 4.02 9.91 -2.95
C LEU A 12 4.84 11.17 -3.22
N SER A 13 5.87 11.43 -2.40
CA SER A 13 6.81 12.53 -2.56
C SER A 13 7.99 12.23 -3.50
N GLY A 14 8.07 11.01 -4.07
CA GLY A 14 9.18 10.60 -4.94
C GLY A 14 10.50 10.34 -4.20
N GLU A 15 10.46 10.27 -2.86
CA GLU A 15 11.61 9.99 -1.99
C GLU A 15 11.89 8.48 -1.93
N TYR A 16 12.13 7.88 -3.10
CA TYR A 16 12.22 6.42 -3.27
C TYR A 16 13.31 5.78 -2.42
N ASP A 17 14.46 6.44 -2.22
CA ASP A 17 15.53 5.89 -1.38
C ASP A 17 15.07 5.74 0.07
N LYS A 18 14.36 6.75 0.62
CA LYS A 18 13.79 6.67 1.96
C LYS A 18 12.71 5.60 2.04
N ALA A 19 11.85 5.51 1.02
CA ALA A 19 10.82 4.48 0.95
C ALA A 19 11.42 3.07 0.92
N TYR A 20 12.47 2.87 0.11
CA TYR A 20 13.21 1.62 0.01
C TYR A 20 13.82 1.21 1.35
N GLN A 21 14.35 2.16 2.13
CA GLN A 21 14.90 1.86 3.45
C GLN A 21 13.86 1.30 4.45
N MET A 22 12.56 1.57 4.24
CA MET A 22 11.48 1.05 5.08
C MET A 22 10.97 -0.34 4.67
N LEU A 23 11.50 -0.92 3.59
CA LEU A 23 11.19 -2.29 3.20
C LEU A 23 11.77 -3.31 4.18
N ALA A 24 11.08 -4.43 4.34
CA ALA A 24 11.56 -5.55 5.13
C ALA A 24 12.86 -6.14 4.53
N PRO A 25 13.79 -6.67 5.36
CA PRO A 25 15.06 -7.22 4.87
C PRO A 25 14.90 -8.29 3.78
N GLU A 26 13.91 -9.17 3.93
CA GLU A 26 13.57 -10.22 2.97
C GLU A 26 13.14 -9.67 1.60
N VAL A 27 12.49 -8.51 1.58
CA VAL A 27 12.12 -7.83 0.32
C VAL A 27 13.36 -7.21 -0.31
N LYS A 28 14.20 -6.55 0.49
CA LYS A 28 15.47 -5.96 0.02
C LYS A 28 16.42 -7.01 -0.57
N ALA A 29 16.39 -8.23 -0.06
CA ALA A 29 17.19 -9.34 -0.60
C ALA A 29 16.75 -9.76 -2.03
N GLY A 30 15.46 -9.60 -2.37
CA GLY A 30 14.91 -9.98 -3.67
C GLY A 30 14.66 -8.82 -4.65
N VAL A 31 14.63 -7.58 -4.17
CA VAL A 31 14.22 -6.40 -4.95
C VAL A 31 15.31 -5.32 -4.92
N SER A 32 15.85 -4.98 -6.09
CA SER A 32 16.79 -3.87 -6.23
C SER A 32 16.09 -2.51 -6.10
N PRO A 33 16.80 -1.43 -5.73
CA PRO A 33 16.23 -0.08 -5.67
C PRO A 33 15.58 0.36 -6.99
N ALA A 34 16.16 -0.01 -8.14
CA ALA A 34 15.60 0.30 -9.46
C ALA A 34 14.26 -0.40 -9.70
N ARG A 35 14.14 -1.69 -9.37
CA ARG A 35 12.88 -2.44 -9.48
C ARG A 35 11.81 -1.89 -8.52
N PHE A 36 12.22 -1.53 -7.31
CA PHE A 36 11.33 -0.88 -6.35
C PHE A 36 10.76 0.43 -6.91
N ARG A 37 11.60 1.28 -7.51
CA ARG A 37 11.15 2.54 -8.10
C ARG A 37 10.10 2.32 -9.19
N VAL A 38 10.30 1.35 -10.09
CA VAL A 38 9.32 0.99 -11.11
C VAL A 38 8.00 0.54 -10.49
N ALA A 39 8.05 -0.30 -9.45
CA ALA A 39 6.84 -0.75 -8.74
C ALA A 39 6.11 0.39 -7.99
N ALA A 40 6.85 1.39 -7.51
CA ALA A 40 6.32 2.54 -6.77
C ALA A 40 5.76 3.65 -7.68
N GLU A 41 6.17 3.69 -8.94
CA GLU A 41 5.83 4.76 -9.90
C GLU A 41 4.32 5.01 -10.04
N PRO A 42 3.44 4.00 -10.15
CA PRO A 42 2.00 4.25 -10.27
C PRO A 42 1.43 5.02 -9.08
N ILE A 43 1.91 4.72 -7.86
CA ILE A 43 1.48 5.41 -6.64
C ILE A 43 2.00 6.85 -6.62
N TYR A 44 3.26 7.05 -7.00
CA TYR A 44 3.83 8.39 -7.15
C TYR A 44 3.02 9.25 -8.13
N LEU A 45 2.68 8.71 -9.31
CA LEU A 45 1.89 9.42 -10.31
C LEU A 45 0.51 9.82 -9.78
N GLN A 46 -0.15 8.96 -9.00
CA GLN A 46 -1.39 9.33 -8.31
C GLN A 46 -1.17 10.45 -7.29
N GLY A 47 -0.07 10.42 -6.54
CA GLY A 47 0.32 11.51 -5.64
C GLY A 47 0.51 12.85 -6.36
N GLN A 48 1.09 12.85 -7.56
CA GLN A 48 1.24 14.06 -8.38
C GLN A 48 -0.11 14.62 -8.84
N GLN A 49 -1.06 13.76 -9.20
CA GLN A 49 -2.38 14.18 -9.67
C GLN A 49 -3.30 14.66 -8.54
N ARG A 50 -3.20 14.04 -7.36
CA ARG A 50 -4.20 14.13 -6.30
C ARG A 50 -3.71 14.80 -5.03
N GLY A 51 -2.40 15.07 -4.96
CA GLY A 51 -1.68 15.45 -3.76
C GLY A 51 -1.30 14.26 -2.89
N ALA A 52 -0.35 14.47 -1.98
CA ALA A 52 0.20 13.41 -1.12
C ALA A 52 -0.61 13.16 0.17
N ARG A 53 -1.72 13.87 0.41
CA ARG A 53 -2.49 13.72 1.66
C ARG A 53 -3.33 12.45 1.63
N ILE A 54 -3.11 11.58 2.62
CA ILE A 54 -3.80 10.29 2.75
C ILE A 54 -4.37 10.08 4.16
N ASP A 55 -5.52 9.43 4.22
CA ASP A 55 -6.22 9.07 5.45
C ASP A 55 -6.31 7.55 5.60
N LEU A 56 -6.28 7.06 6.84
CA LEU A 56 -6.43 5.62 7.10
C LEU A 56 -7.87 5.22 6.75
N TYR A 57 -8.03 4.28 5.83
CA TYR A 57 -9.32 3.78 5.39
C TYR A 57 -9.70 2.49 6.13
N ARG A 58 -8.75 1.54 6.22
CA ARG A 58 -8.98 0.24 6.87
C ARG A 58 -7.68 -0.34 7.42
N LEU A 59 -7.79 -1.12 8.48
CA LEU A 59 -6.73 -1.95 9.03
C LEU A 59 -7.31 -3.35 9.24
N GLY A 60 -6.51 -4.39 8.99
CA GLY A 60 -6.93 -5.75 9.32
C GLY A 60 -5.91 -6.80 8.94
N LEU A 61 -6.41 -8.02 8.85
CA LEU A 61 -5.68 -9.20 8.41
C LEU A 61 -6.11 -9.59 7.00
N ARG A 62 -5.17 -10.13 6.22
CA ARG A 62 -5.43 -10.80 4.94
C ARG A 62 -4.82 -12.17 4.95
N ILE A 63 -5.52 -13.11 4.35
CA ILE A 63 -5.01 -14.45 4.08
C ILE A 63 -4.48 -14.43 2.66
N GLY A 64 -3.17 -14.63 2.50
CA GLY A 64 -2.54 -14.78 1.20
C GLY A 64 -2.75 -16.18 0.61
N GLU A 65 -2.27 -16.40 -0.62
CA GLU A 65 -2.48 -17.65 -1.38
C GLU A 65 -1.94 -18.92 -0.69
N ASN A 66 -1.02 -18.78 0.28
CA ASN A 66 -0.42 -19.89 1.04
C ASN A 66 -0.92 -19.95 2.49
N ASP A 67 -2.16 -19.53 2.76
CA ASP A 67 -2.75 -19.38 4.11
C ASP A 67 -1.96 -18.47 5.06
N GLN A 68 -1.04 -17.68 4.51
CA GLN A 68 -0.24 -16.75 5.30
C GLN A 68 -1.08 -15.55 5.69
N VAL A 69 -1.31 -15.42 6.99
CA VAL A 69 -1.96 -14.25 7.58
C VAL A 69 -0.98 -13.08 7.58
N ARG A 70 -1.36 -11.97 6.93
CA ARG A 70 -0.59 -10.72 6.89
C ARG A 70 -1.41 -9.58 7.45
N TRP A 71 -0.73 -8.72 8.21
CA TRP A 71 -1.31 -7.45 8.64
C TRP A 71 -1.25 -6.45 7.49
N PHE A 72 -2.31 -5.67 7.27
CA PHE A 72 -2.29 -4.61 6.27
C PHE A 72 -2.96 -3.34 6.76
N TYR A 73 -2.47 -2.22 6.25
CA TYR A 73 -3.09 -0.90 6.36
C TYR A 73 -3.49 -0.46 4.96
N ALA A 74 -4.75 -0.10 4.77
CA ALA A 74 -5.25 0.54 3.57
C ALA A 74 -5.47 2.03 3.85
N PHE A 75 -4.90 2.87 3.00
CA PHE A 75 -5.12 4.31 3.00
C PHE A 75 -5.92 4.72 1.78
N THR A 76 -6.60 5.86 1.86
CA THR A 76 -7.19 6.54 0.70
C THR A 76 -6.63 7.95 0.60
N PHE A 77 -6.66 8.54 -0.59
CA PHE A 77 -6.37 9.95 -0.74
C PHE A 77 -7.43 10.80 -0.03
N LYS A 78 -7.03 11.91 0.58
CA LYS A 78 -7.96 12.79 1.29
C LYS A 78 -9.04 13.38 0.37
N SER A 79 -8.73 13.56 -0.91
CA SER A 79 -9.71 13.97 -1.93
C SER A 79 -10.81 12.94 -2.20
N ASP A 80 -10.60 11.68 -1.80
CA ASP A 80 -11.53 10.55 -1.98
C ASP A 80 -12.36 10.23 -0.73
N SER A 81 -12.25 11.02 0.35
CA SER A 81 -12.85 10.66 1.63
C SER A 81 -14.38 10.54 1.61
N LEU A 82 -15.04 11.13 0.60
CA LEU A 82 -16.50 11.07 0.41
C LEU A 82 -16.92 10.05 -0.68
N VAL A 83 -15.97 9.37 -1.32
CA VAL A 83 -16.25 8.38 -2.36
C VAL A 83 -16.57 7.04 -1.68
N LYS A 84 -17.70 6.41 -2.06
CA LYS A 84 -18.19 5.15 -1.47
C LYS A 84 -17.20 3.98 -1.60
N ALA A 85 -16.44 3.94 -2.70
CA ALA A 85 -15.42 2.93 -2.96
C ALA A 85 -14.16 3.60 -3.50
N PRO A 86 -13.35 4.23 -2.63
CA PRO A 86 -12.22 5.01 -3.08
C PRO A 86 -11.08 4.09 -3.54
N GLN A 87 -10.18 4.65 -4.36
CA GLN A 87 -8.94 3.96 -4.67
C GLN A 87 -8.09 3.82 -3.40
N GLN A 88 -7.55 2.63 -3.15
CA GLN A 88 -6.82 2.35 -1.91
C GLN A 88 -5.33 2.19 -2.18
N LEU A 89 -4.54 2.57 -1.18
CA LEU A 89 -3.11 2.33 -1.10
C LEU A 89 -2.87 1.36 0.05
N ASP A 90 -2.61 0.11 -0.30
CA ASP A 90 -2.36 -0.95 0.67
C ASP A 90 -0.88 -1.05 1.00
N VAL A 91 -0.58 -1.29 2.27
CA VAL A 91 0.75 -1.64 2.77
C VAL A 91 0.62 -2.82 3.74
N SER A 92 1.31 -3.91 3.44
CA SER A 92 1.28 -5.14 4.22
C SER A 92 2.57 -5.37 5.00
N PHE A 93 2.42 -6.06 6.12
CA PHE A 93 3.46 -6.40 7.09
C PHE A 93 3.34 -7.88 7.43
N ARG A 94 4.47 -8.47 7.85
CA ARG A 94 4.54 -9.89 8.24
C ARG A 94 3.57 -10.18 9.39
N ASP A 95 3.60 -9.31 10.40
CA ASP A 95 2.80 -9.39 11.60
C ASP A 95 2.56 -7.96 12.15
N SER A 96 1.90 -7.86 13.31
CA SER A 96 1.59 -6.58 13.96
C SER A 96 2.81 -5.88 14.57
N ALA A 97 3.88 -6.62 14.87
CA ALA A 97 5.13 -6.11 15.46
C ALA A 97 6.18 -5.73 14.39
N ALA A 98 6.01 -6.20 13.15
CA ALA A 98 6.93 -5.97 12.06
C ALA A 98 7.14 -4.48 11.77
N THR A 99 8.41 -4.11 11.60
CA THR A 99 8.85 -2.73 11.32
C THR A 99 9.17 -2.48 9.84
N GLY A 100 9.10 -3.52 9.00
CA GLY A 100 9.41 -3.46 7.57
C GLY A 100 8.19 -3.73 6.70
N VAL A 101 8.06 -2.97 5.61
CA VAL A 101 7.03 -3.19 4.59
C VAL A 101 7.35 -4.44 3.79
N LEU A 102 6.42 -5.39 3.77
CA LEU A 102 6.52 -6.61 2.95
C LEU A 102 6.01 -6.40 1.53
N GLU A 103 4.90 -5.69 1.40
CA GLU A 103 4.19 -5.54 0.15
C GLU A 103 3.46 -4.21 0.17
N PHE A 104 3.34 -3.59 -0.99
CA PHE A 104 2.50 -2.42 -1.18
C PHE A 104 1.86 -2.49 -2.56
N ARG A 105 0.66 -1.94 -2.68
CA ARG A 105 -0.05 -1.92 -3.95
C ARG A 105 -1.11 -0.82 -4.00
N MET A 106 -1.42 -0.41 -5.21
CA MET A 106 -2.61 0.37 -5.50
C MET A 106 -3.77 -0.59 -5.76
N VAL A 107 -4.84 -0.48 -4.98
CA VAL A 107 -6.08 -1.23 -5.20
C VAL A 107 -7.03 -0.33 -5.97
N PRO A 108 -7.52 -0.74 -7.14
CA PRO A 108 -8.45 0.07 -7.90
C PRO A 108 -9.72 0.36 -7.11
N ALA A 109 -10.32 1.53 -7.37
CA ALA A 109 -11.68 1.80 -6.93
C ALA A 109 -12.59 0.71 -7.50
N VAL A 110 -13.29 -0.04 -6.64
CA VAL A 110 -14.26 -1.04 -7.09
C VAL A 110 -15.52 -0.27 -7.48
N ALA A 111 -15.80 -0.15 -8.78
CA ALA A 111 -17.19 -0.03 -9.20
C ALA A 111 -17.85 -1.34 -8.82
N GLU A 112 -18.85 -1.34 -7.93
CA GLU A 112 -19.57 -2.53 -7.43
C GLU A 112 -19.68 -3.60 -8.51
N SER A 113 -18.72 -4.54 -8.52
CA SER A 113 -18.73 -5.71 -9.38
C SER A 113 -18.88 -6.87 -8.42
N SER A 114 -20.14 -7.03 -8.00
CA SER A 114 -20.77 -8.24 -7.52
C SER A 114 -19.82 -9.42 -7.30
N SER A 115 -19.36 -9.62 -6.06
CA SER A 115 -18.96 -10.95 -5.61
C SER A 115 -20.21 -11.67 -5.11
N ALA A 116 -21.14 -11.95 -6.03
CA ALA A 116 -22.08 -13.05 -5.87
C ALA A 116 -21.30 -14.32 -6.25
N SER A 117 -20.90 -15.12 -5.25
CA SER A 117 -20.38 -16.46 -5.47
C SER A 117 -21.38 -17.28 -6.27
N PRO A 118 -21.01 -17.89 -7.41
CA PRO A 118 -21.79 -19.00 -7.93
C PRO A 118 -21.59 -20.19 -6.98
N ARG A 119 -22.71 -20.70 -6.46
CA ARG A 119 -22.79 -22.07 -5.93
C ARG A 119 -22.92 -23.05 -7.08
#